data_AF-A0A6J1VY11-F1
#
_entry.id   AF-A0A6J1VY11-F1
#
_cell.length_a   1.000
_cell.length_b   1.000
_cell.length_c   1.000
_cell.angle_alpha   90.00
_cell.angle_beta   90.00
_cell.angle_gamma   90.00
#
_symmetry.space_group_name_H-M   'P 1'
#
loop_
_entity.id
_entity.type
_entity.pdbx_description
1 polymer ?
#
loop_
_entity_poly.entity_id
_entity_poly.type
_entity_poly.pdbx_seq_one_letter_code
_entity_poly.pdbx_strand_id
1 'polypeptide(L)'
;MAESTDMESLQESFRKFAIYGDTKATGLEMNGKNWAKLCKDCKVIDGKGVTGTEVDIVFSKVKAKSSRVISYEEFKRALEELAPKRFKDKSSEEAFKATCQLVAGREPTNLGITKAKSVGAVERLTDTSKYTGSHKERFDETGKGKGKSGREYIVDNSGYVASYKNAGTYDAKVKK
;
A
#
# COMPACT_ATOMS: atom_id res chain seq x y z
N MET A 1 -18.16 13.08 25.80
CA MET A 1 -18.27 13.38 24.35
C MET A 1 -16.92 13.65 23.70
N ALA A 2 -15.96 14.35 24.34
CA ALA A 2 -14.64 14.64 23.73
C ALA A 2 -13.63 13.46 23.76
N GLU A 3 -13.68 12.58 24.76
CA GLU A 3 -12.72 11.46 24.84
C GLU A 3 -12.99 10.34 23.84
N SER A 4 -14.25 10.16 23.42
CA SER A 4 -14.63 9.20 22.38
C SER A 4 -14.13 9.62 21.01
N THR A 5 -14.22 10.91 20.67
CA THR A 5 -13.76 11.44 19.38
C THR A 5 -12.23 11.39 19.22
N ASP A 6 -11.49 11.57 20.33
CA ASP A 6 -10.04 11.47 20.34
C ASP A 6 -9.56 10.02 20.10
N MET A 7 -10.28 9.02 20.64
CA MET A 7 -9.96 7.61 20.37
C MET A 7 -10.30 7.18 18.94
N GLU A 8 -11.42 7.65 18.38
CA GLU A 8 -11.81 7.35 17.00
C GLU A 8 -10.80 7.93 16.00
N SER A 9 -10.40 9.19 16.19
CA SER A 9 -9.39 9.85 15.35
C SER A 9 -7.99 9.25 15.49
N LEU A 10 -7.64 8.73 16.67
CA LEU A 10 -6.43 7.93 16.86
C LEU A 10 -6.48 6.62 16.08
N GLN A 11 -7.61 5.90 16.12
CA GLN A 11 -7.79 4.66 15.39
C GLN A 11 -7.79 4.89 13.87
N GLU A 12 -8.38 5.99 13.41
CA GLU A 12 -8.33 6.38 12.00
C GLU A 12 -6.89 6.65 11.54
N SER A 13 -6.12 7.38 12.35
CA SER A 13 -4.70 7.62 12.08
C SER A 13 -3.92 6.32 12.03
N PHE A 14 -4.14 5.41 12.99
CA PHE A 14 -3.55 4.06 12.97
C PHE A 14 -3.85 3.34 11.65
N ARG A 15 -5.10 3.31 11.19
CA ARG A 15 -5.48 2.67 9.92
C ARG A 15 -4.77 3.28 8.72
N LYS A 16 -4.69 4.61 8.65
CA LYS A 16 -4.00 5.34 7.56
C LYS A 16 -2.52 4.97 7.49
N PHE A 17 -1.83 4.90 8.63
CA PHE A 17 -0.43 4.47 8.68
C PHE A 17 -0.27 2.95 8.48
N ALA A 18 -1.23 2.13 8.91
CA ALA A 18 -1.18 0.68 8.77
C ALA A 18 -1.19 0.24 7.29
N ILE A 19 -2.04 0.84 6.46
CA ILE A 19 -2.13 0.55 5.02
C ILE A 19 -1.07 1.27 4.18
N TYR A 20 -0.29 2.17 4.79
CA TYR A 20 0.63 3.02 4.06
C TYR A 20 1.75 2.20 3.40
N GLY A 21 1.84 2.30 2.07
CA GLY A 21 2.87 1.63 1.27
C GLY A 21 2.64 0.12 1.06
N ASP A 22 1.56 -0.44 1.58
CA ASP A 22 1.17 -1.84 1.35
C ASP A 22 -0.29 -1.91 0.86
N THR A 23 -0.46 -2.10 -0.45
CA THR A 23 -1.77 -2.12 -1.10
C THR A 23 -2.62 -3.34 -0.74
N LYS A 24 -2.05 -4.34 -0.03
CA LYS A 24 -2.77 -5.54 0.43
C LYS A 24 -3.14 -5.47 1.91
N ALA A 25 -2.62 -4.47 2.65
CA ALA A 25 -2.88 -4.36 4.07
C ALA A 25 -4.34 -3.96 4.34
N THR A 26 -4.94 -4.57 5.36
CA THR A 26 -6.35 -4.37 5.76
C THR A 26 -6.52 -3.21 6.75
N GLY A 27 -5.43 -2.64 7.25
CA GLY A 27 -5.44 -1.57 8.25
C GLY A 27 -5.70 -2.03 9.68
N LEU A 28 -5.72 -3.35 9.93
CA LEU A 28 -5.89 -3.94 11.26
C LEU A 28 -4.58 -4.04 12.05
N GLU A 29 -3.46 -4.14 11.33
CA GLU A 29 -2.12 -4.35 11.89
C GLU A 29 -1.12 -3.40 11.24
N MET A 30 -0.09 -3.01 11.99
CA MET A 30 0.93 -2.06 11.55
C MET A 30 2.32 -2.69 11.64
N ASN A 31 3.11 -2.57 10.57
CA ASN A 31 4.50 -3.02 10.58
C ASN A 31 5.45 -2.01 11.24
N GLY A 32 6.67 -2.45 11.59
CA GLY A 32 7.65 -1.60 12.27
C GLY A 32 8.08 -0.36 11.48
N LYS A 33 8.16 -0.45 10.15
CA LYS A 33 8.48 0.69 9.29
C LYS A 33 7.40 1.77 9.37
N ASN A 34 6.14 1.38 9.33
CA ASN A 34 5.00 2.28 9.39
C ASN A 34 4.82 2.86 10.80
N TRP A 35 5.11 2.08 11.84
CA TRP A 35 5.20 2.57 13.22
C TRP A 35 6.28 3.64 13.40
N ALA A 36 7.51 3.37 12.95
CA ALA A 36 8.59 4.35 13.01
C ALA A 36 8.26 5.63 12.21
N LYS A 37 7.59 5.48 11.06
CA LYS A 37 7.07 6.61 10.27
C LYS A 37 6.01 7.40 11.03
N LEU A 38 5.06 6.75 11.67
CA LEU A 38 4.03 7.40 12.49
C LEU A 38 4.68 8.22 13.61
N CYS A 39 5.62 7.63 14.35
CA CYS A 39 6.31 8.33 15.43
C CYS A 39 7.10 9.55 14.94
N LYS A 40 7.65 9.48 13.73
CA LYS A 40 8.37 10.61 13.10
C LYS A 40 7.42 11.69 12.59
N ASP A 41 6.41 11.33 11.80
CA ASP A 41 5.45 12.26 11.19
C ASP A 41 4.60 12.97 12.25
N CYS A 42 4.24 12.27 13.33
CA CYS A 42 3.48 12.82 14.45
C CYS A 42 4.34 13.55 15.49
N LYS A 43 5.67 13.62 15.30
CA LYS A 43 6.62 14.24 16.24
C LYS A 43 6.59 13.64 17.65
N VAL A 44 6.31 12.35 17.74
CA VAL A 44 6.48 11.55 18.96
C VAL A 44 7.98 11.36 19.24
N ILE A 45 8.77 11.17 18.18
CA ILE A 45 10.24 11.25 18.26
C ILE A 45 10.66 12.70 18.47
N ASP A 46 11.29 12.96 19.61
CA ASP A 46 11.74 14.30 19.99
C ASP A 46 13.25 14.49 19.87
N GLY A 47 13.97 13.42 19.53
CA GLY A 47 15.43 13.43 19.42
C GLY A 47 16.16 13.59 20.77
N LYS A 48 15.43 13.53 21.89
CA LYS A 48 15.97 13.65 23.25
C LYS A 48 15.60 12.42 24.08
N GLY A 49 14.35 12.33 24.51
CA GLY A 49 13.85 11.22 25.33
C GLY A 49 13.35 10.04 24.50
N VAL A 50 12.75 10.33 23.33
CA VAL A 50 12.28 9.33 22.38
C VAL A 50 13.10 9.46 21.10
N THR A 51 14.01 8.52 20.91
CA THR A 51 14.85 8.40 19.71
C THR A 51 14.29 7.32 18.78
N GLY A 52 14.78 7.25 17.54
CA GLY A 52 14.40 6.17 16.60
C GLY A 52 14.67 4.78 17.18
N THR A 53 15.81 4.61 17.85
CA THR A 53 16.16 3.36 18.53
C THR A 53 15.15 2.99 19.62
N GLU A 54 14.71 3.97 20.43
CA GLU A 54 13.69 3.72 21.46
C GLU A 54 12.35 3.29 20.87
N VAL A 55 11.96 3.89 19.74
CA VAL A 55 10.74 3.52 19.00
C VAL A 55 10.81 2.07 18.52
N ASP A 56 11.96 1.62 18.01
CA ASP A 56 12.18 0.24 17.56
C ASP A 56 12.24 -0.76 18.74
N ILE A 57 12.81 -0.36 19.87
CA ILE A 57 12.82 -1.16 21.11
C ILE A 57 11.39 -1.37 21.62
N VAL A 58 10.60 -0.30 21.73
CA VAL A 58 9.20 -0.40 22.20
C VAL A 58 8.38 -1.27 21.26
N PHE A 59 8.51 -1.09 19.93
CA PHE A 59 7.87 -1.95 18.95
C PHE A 59 8.19 -3.43 19.19
N SER A 60 9.47 -3.72 19.43
CA SER A 60 9.94 -5.09 19.66
C SER A 60 9.49 -5.67 21.00
N LYS A 61 9.25 -4.82 22.00
CA LYS A 61 8.75 -5.18 23.32
C LYS A 61 7.26 -5.52 23.30
N VAL A 62 6.43 -4.73 22.61
CA VAL A 62 4.97 -4.90 22.63
C VAL A 62 4.47 -5.97 21.68
N LYS A 63 5.20 -6.24 20.59
CA LYS A 63 4.79 -7.21 19.58
C LYS A 63 5.01 -8.64 20.07
N ALA A 64 4.15 -9.56 19.64
CA ALA A 64 4.39 -10.98 19.84
C ALA A 64 5.77 -11.43 19.30
N LYS A 65 6.41 -12.38 19.98
CA LYS A 65 7.72 -12.91 19.58
C LYS A 65 7.65 -13.44 18.14
N SER A 66 8.64 -13.08 17.32
CA SER A 66 8.69 -13.37 15.87
C SER A 66 7.69 -12.60 14.98
N SER A 67 6.69 -11.91 15.53
CA SER A 67 5.79 -11.08 14.71
C SER A 67 6.54 -9.92 14.05
N ARG A 68 6.09 -9.53 12.85
CA ARG A 68 6.59 -8.36 12.10
C ARG A 68 5.65 -7.15 12.20
N VAL A 69 4.51 -7.34 12.85
CA VAL A 69 3.41 -6.38 12.93
C VAL A 69 2.89 -6.29 14.36
N ILE A 70 2.20 -5.19 14.65
CA ILE A 70 1.47 -4.97 15.90
C ILE A 70 -0.01 -4.72 15.62
N SER A 71 -0.88 -5.21 16.50
CA SER A 71 -2.31 -4.89 16.49
C SER A 71 -2.59 -3.51 17.07
N TYR A 72 -3.82 -3.02 16.95
CA TYR A 72 -4.23 -1.74 17.56
C TYR A 72 -4.07 -1.73 19.10
N GLU A 73 -4.26 -2.88 19.76
CA GLU A 73 -4.09 -2.98 21.22
C GLU A 73 -2.62 -2.90 21.63
N GLU A 74 -1.74 -3.56 20.88
CA GLU A 74 -0.28 -3.47 21.06
C GLU A 74 0.23 -2.06 20.73
N PHE A 75 -0.34 -1.40 19.73
CA PHE A 75 -0.06 -0.01 19.40
C PHE A 75 -0.42 0.95 20.55
N LYS A 76 -1.59 0.79 21.19
CA LYS A 76 -1.95 1.60 22.37
C LYS A 76 -0.95 1.39 23.51
N ARG A 77 -0.57 0.14 23.79
CA ARG A 77 0.47 -0.17 24.78
C ARG A 77 1.83 0.44 24.42
N ALA A 78 2.18 0.48 23.14
CA ALA A 78 3.42 1.14 22.68
C ALA A 78 3.40 2.65 22.94
N LEU A 79 2.26 3.32 22.71
CA LEU A 79 2.11 4.74 23.02
C LEU A 79 2.19 5.01 24.53
N GLU A 80 1.63 4.12 25.35
CA GLU A 80 1.73 4.17 26.82
C GLU A 80 3.17 4.02 27.32
N GLU A 81 3.97 3.15 26.69
CA GLU A 81 5.40 2.99 27.00
C GLU A 81 6.25 4.20 26.55
N LEU A 82 5.85 4.90 25.49
CA LEU A 82 6.54 6.09 25.00
C LEU A 82 6.14 7.37 25.74
N ALA A 83 4.91 7.44 26.25
CA ALA A 83 4.35 8.59 26.94
C ALA A 83 5.24 9.13 28.08
N PRO A 84 5.68 8.32 29.07
CA PRO A 84 6.50 8.82 30.17
C PRO A 84 7.92 9.20 29.72
N LYS A 85 8.42 8.60 28.63
CA LYS A 85 9.73 8.97 28.05
C LYS A 85 9.68 10.34 27.36
N ARG A 86 8.54 10.66 26.75
CA ARG A 86 8.30 11.93 26.05
C ARG A 86 7.91 13.07 26.98
N PHE A 87 7.02 12.81 27.94
CA PHE A 87 6.48 13.81 28.86
C PHE A 87 6.82 13.44 30.31
N LYS A 88 8.09 13.58 30.66
CA LYS A 88 8.61 13.24 32.00
C LYS A 88 8.03 14.09 33.14
N ASP A 89 7.52 15.27 32.81
CA ASP A 89 7.02 16.26 33.78
C ASP A 89 5.51 16.13 34.06
N LYS A 90 4.83 15.14 33.47
CA LYS A 90 3.37 14.95 33.58
C LYS A 90 3.02 13.60 34.21
N SER A 91 1.78 13.48 34.71
CA SER A 91 1.22 12.19 35.13
C SER A 91 1.18 11.20 33.95
N SER A 92 1.27 9.88 34.22
CA SER A 92 1.23 8.85 33.17
C SER A 92 -0.02 8.95 32.28
N GLU A 93 -1.18 9.28 32.86
CA GLU A 93 -2.43 9.43 32.12
C GLU A 93 -2.43 10.67 31.22
N GLU A 94 -1.92 11.81 31.72
CA GLU A 94 -1.80 13.04 30.94
C GLU A 94 -0.75 12.93 29.84
N ALA A 95 0.35 12.23 30.12
CA ALA A 95 1.41 11.94 29.16
C ALA A 95 0.88 11.06 28.01
N PHE A 96 0.09 10.04 28.35
CA PHE A 96 -0.55 9.18 27.35
C PHE A 96 -1.54 9.97 26.49
N LYS A 97 -2.43 10.75 27.10
CA LYS A 97 -3.39 11.58 26.38
C LYS A 97 -2.70 12.58 25.46
N ALA A 98 -1.65 13.25 25.93
CA ALA A 98 -0.85 14.17 25.12
C ALA A 98 -0.16 13.46 23.94
N THR A 99 0.33 12.24 24.13
CA THR A 99 0.94 11.45 23.06
C THR A 99 -0.10 11.02 22.01
N CYS A 100 -1.27 10.57 22.46
CA CYS A 100 -2.40 10.24 21.59
C CYS A 100 -2.86 11.46 20.78
N GLN A 101 -2.95 12.64 21.40
CA GLN A 101 -3.30 13.89 20.73
C GLN A 101 -2.31 14.31 19.64
N LEU A 102 -1.02 13.96 19.77
CA LEU A 102 -0.05 14.22 18.71
C LEU A 102 -0.29 13.38 17.46
N VAL A 103 -0.84 12.17 17.64
CA VAL A 103 -1.10 11.18 16.59
C VAL A 103 -2.51 11.32 16.02
N ALA A 104 -3.50 11.69 16.84
CA ALA A 104 -4.89 11.83 16.44
C ALA A 104 -5.04 12.81 15.26
N GLY A 105 -5.77 12.38 14.23
CA GLY A 105 -6.00 13.13 13.00
C GLY A 105 -4.77 13.29 12.08
N ARG A 106 -3.68 12.56 12.32
CA ARG A 106 -2.49 12.61 11.46
C ARG A 106 -2.55 11.58 10.34
N GLU A 107 -1.89 11.92 9.25
CA GLU A 107 -1.77 11.07 8.07
C GLU A 107 -0.30 10.91 7.66
N PRO A 108 0.07 9.76 7.07
CA PRO A 108 1.41 9.54 6.58
C PRO A 108 1.77 10.57 5.51
N THR A 109 2.75 11.42 5.82
CA THR A 109 3.14 12.51 4.92
C THR A 109 4.38 12.14 4.12
N ASN A 110 4.35 12.36 2.81
CA ASN A 110 5.50 12.15 1.92
C ASN A 110 6.43 13.39 1.94
N LEU A 111 7.09 13.65 3.08
CA LEU A 111 8.08 14.73 3.16
C LEU A 111 9.36 14.34 2.40
N GLY A 112 9.77 15.16 1.43
CA GLY A 112 11.04 14.99 0.70
C GLY A 112 11.03 14.00 -0.46
N ILE A 113 9.87 13.44 -0.84
CA ILE A 113 9.75 12.62 -2.05
C ILE A 113 9.57 13.55 -3.25
N THR A 114 10.37 13.38 -4.30
CA THR A 114 10.15 14.03 -5.59
C THR A 114 8.75 13.68 -6.08
N LYS A 115 7.86 14.67 -6.18
CA LYS A 115 6.55 14.47 -6.82
C LYS A 115 6.81 13.84 -8.18
N ALA A 116 6.20 12.69 -8.46
CA ALA A 116 6.30 12.07 -9.77
C ALA A 116 5.72 13.06 -10.79
N LYS A 117 6.59 13.74 -11.54
CA LYS A 117 6.18 14.56 -12.66
C LYS A 117 5.93 13.58 -13.81
N SER A 118 4.68 13.42 -14.22
CA SER A 118 4.39 12.84 -15.53
C SER A 118 4.99 13.79 -16.57
N VAL A 119 6.18 13.46 -17.05
CA VAL A 119 6.75 14.18 -18.18
C VAL A 119 5.93 13.71 -19.39
N GLY A 120 5.19 14.60 -20.05
CA GLY A 120 4.36 14.23 -21.22
C GLY A 120 5.15 13.54 -22.35
N ALA A 121 6.48 13.69 -22.36
CA ALA A 121 7.35 12.91 -23.23
C ALA A 121 7.33 11.40 -22.93
N VAL A 122 7.25 11.00 -21.66
CA VAL A 122 7.16 9.58 -21.25
C VAL A 122 5.82 9.00 -21.68
N GLU A 123 4.73 9.72 -21.48
CA GLU A 123 3.39 9.31 -21.95
C GLU A 123 3.37 9.07 -23.47
N ARG A 124 3.97 9.99 -24.24
CA ARG A 124 4.13 9.82 -25.69
C ARG A 124 5.02 8.63 -26.06
N LEU A 125 6.08 8.37 -25.29
CA LEU A 125 7.02 7.27 -25.53
C LEU A 125 6.46 5.89 -25.12
N THR A 126 5.48 5.84 -24.21
CA THR A 126 4.86 4.60 -23.73
C THR A 126 3.48 4.31 -24.33
N ASP A 127 3.00 5.19 -25.22
CA ASP A 127 1.72 5.04 -25.91
C ASP A 127 1.81 3.97 -27.01
N THR A 128 1.42 2.75 -26.66
CA THR A 128 1.41 1.60 -27.58
C THR A 128 0.42 1.74 -28.73
N SER A 129 -0.59 2.61 -28.63
CA SER A 129 -1.57 2.85 -29.70
C SER A 129 -0.94 3.50 -30.93
N LYS A 130 0.18 4.21 -30.74
CA LYS A 130 0.95 4.87 -31.81
C LYS A 130 1.94 3.93 -32.50
N TYR A 131 2.09 2.70 -32.03
CA TYR A 131 2.94 1.72 -32.70
C TYR A 131 2.32 1.26 -34.01
N THR A 132 3.14 1.16 -35.04
CA THR A 132 2.74 0.78 -36.40
C THR A 132 3.46 -0.50 -36.85
N GLY A 133 2.98 -1.09 -37.94
CA GLY A 133 3.55 -2.31 -38.50
C GLY A 133 3.56 -3.48 -37.52
N SER A 134 4.62 -4.28 -37.55
CA SER A 134 4.78 -5.46 -36.68
C SER A 134 4.81 -5.12 -35.18
N HIS A 135 5.17 -3.89 -34.80
CA HIS A 135 5.16 -3.48 -33.40
C HIS A 135 3.74 -3.31 -32.85
N LYS A 136 2.75 -2.99 -33.69
CA LYS A 136 1.34 -2.90 -33.29
C LYS A 136 0.78 -4.26 -32.87
N GLU A 137 1.13 -5.30 -33.62
CA GLU A 137 0.66 -6.68 -33.37
C GLU A 137 1.18 -7.26 -32.05
N ARG A 138 2.22 -6.66 -31.47
CA ARG A 138 2.82 -7.13 -30.21
C ARG A 138 2.00 -6.78 -28.97
N PHE A 139 1.02 -5.87 -29.07
CA PHE A 139 0.24 -5.38 -27.93
C PHE A 139 -1.27 -5.59 -28.16
N ASP A 140 -2.01 -5.70 -27.06
CA ASP A 140 -3.47 -5.69 -27.04
C ASP A 140 -4.01 -4.25 -26.91
N GLU A 141 -5.34 -4.12 -26.96
CA GLU A 141 -6.03 -2.82 -26.90
C GLU A 141 -5.80 -2.10 -25.57
N THR A 142 -5.42 -2.82 -24.51
CA THR A 142 -5.04 -2.25 -23.20
C THR A 142 -3.57 -1.85 -23.13
N GLY A 143 -2.82 -2.06 -24.21
CA GLY A 143 -1.38 -1.80 -24.30
C GLY A 143 -0.50 -2.85 -23.65
N LYS A 144 -1.05 -4.02 -23.28
CA LYS A 144 -0.30 -5.13 -22.70
C LYS A 144 0.24 -6.02 -23.81
N GLY A 145 1.46 -6.53 -23.62
CA GLY A 145 2.10 -7.39 -24.62
C GLY A 145 1.37 -8.72 -24.82
N LYS A 146 1.04 -9.08 -26.06
CA LYS A 146 0.40 -10.36 -26.43
C LYS A 146 1.35 -11.57 -26.33
N GLY A 147 2.64 -11.35 -26.07
CA GLY A 147 3.61 -12.44 -25.97
C GLY A 147 3.92 -13.08 -27.32
N LYS A 148 3.86 -14.43 -27.40
CA LYS A 148 4.21 -15.20 -28.60
C LYS A 148 3.26 -14.93 -29.77
N SER A 149 1.96 -14.82 -29.51
CA SER A 149 0.93 -14.57 -30.53
C SER A 149 1.06 -13.23 -31.24
N GLY A 150 1.71 -12.24 -30.60
CA GLY A 150 1.99 -10.94 -31.21
C GLY A 150 3.34 -10.84 -31.92
N ARG A 151 4.15 -11.92 -31.90
CA ARG A 151 5.50 -11.96 -32.50
C ARG A 151 5.61 -12.99 -33.62
N GLU A 152 4.80 -14.03 -33.57
CA GLU A 152 4.83 -15.14 -34.51
C GLU A 152 3.45 -15.32 -35.14
N TYR A 153 3.45 -15.63 -36.43
CA TYR A 153 2.23 -16.08 -37.11
C TYR A 153 1.94 -17.52 -36.68
N ILE A 154 0.95 -17.70 -35.81
CA ILE A 154 0.51 -19.02 -35.38
C ILE A 154 -0.39 -19.58 -36.48
N VAL A 155 0.14 -20.53 -37.25
CA VAL A 155 -0.62 -21.29 -38.25
C VAL A 155 -1.58 -22.22 -37.52
N ASP A 156 -2.84 -22.22 -37.93
CA ASP A 156 -3.80 -23.21 -37.45
C ASP A 156 -3.49 -24.59 -38.06
N ASN A 157 -3.02 -25.51 -37.21
CA ASN A 157 -2.71 -26.90 -37.58
C ASN A 157 -3.88 -27.85 -37.33
N SER A 158 -5.11 -27.35 -37.20
CA SER A 158 -6.33 -28.15 -37.02
C SER A 158 -6.63 -29.12 -38.17
N GLY A 159 -5.86 -29.06 -39.27
CA GLY A 159 -6.07 -29.85 -40.49
C GLY A 159 -7.25 -29.34 -41.32
N TYR A 160 -7.82 -28.20 -40.94
CA TYR A 160 -9.00 -27.65 -41.56
C TYR A 160 -8.64 -26.76 -42.75
N VAL A 161 -9.39 -26.89 -43.85
CA VAL A 161 -9.12 -26.15 -45.09
C VAL A 161 -9.37 -24.65 -44.85
N ALA A 162 -8.35 -23.82 -45.08
CA ALA A 162 -8.37 -22.38 -44.82
C ALA A 162 -9.54 -21.62 -45.48
N SER A 163 -10.08 -22.14 -46.59
CA SER A 163 -11.23 -21.54 -47.30
C SER A 163 -12.60 -21.95 -46.74
N TYR A 164 -12.67 -22.94 -45.86
CA TYR A 164 -13.94 -23.42 -45.32
C TYR A 164 -14.35 -22.64 -44.07
N LYS A 165 -15.34 -21.76 -44.22
CA LYS A 165 -15.78 -20.82 -43.18
C LYS A 165 -16.75 -21.41 -42.13
N ASN A 166 -17.17 -22.66 -42.30
CA ASN A 166 -18.21 -23.27 -41.46
C ASN A 166 -17.63 -24.26 -40.40
N ALA A 167 -16.35 -24.12 -40.04
CA ALA A 167 -15.71 -24.89 -38.97
C ALA A 167 -16.53 -24.81 -37.68
N GLY A 168 -16.85 -25.94 -37.06
CA GLY A 168 -17.58 -25.98 -35.78
C GLY A 168 -19.07 -25.60 -35.85
N THR A 169 -19.65 -25.39 -37.05
CA THR A 169 -21.08 -25.04 -37.22
C THR A 169 -22.00 -26.23 -37.53
N TYR A 170 -21.46 -27.45 -37.51
CA TYR A 170 -22.21 -28.67 -37.86
C TYR A 170 -23.41 -28.88 -36.93
N ASP A 171 -23.20 -28.78 -35.61
CA ASP A 171 -24.27 -28.95 -34.62
C ASP A 171 -25.34 -27.85 -34.68
N ALA A 172 -25.01 -26.67 -35.21
CA ALA A 172 -25.98 -25.59 -35.41
C ALA A 172 -26.93 -25.85 -36.61
N LYS A 173 -26.50 -26.65 -37.59
CA LYS A 173 -27.30 -27.01 -38.77
C LYS A 173 -28.15 -28.26 -38.57
N VAL A 174 -27.74 -29.17 -37.68
CA VAL A 174 -28.48 -30.41 -37.38
C VAL A 174 -29.37 -30.18 -36.15
N LYS A 175 -30.32 -29.25 -36.25
CA LYS A 175 -31.49 -29.24 -35.36
C LYS A 175 -32.65 -29.87 -36.12
N LYS A 176 -33.04 -31.07 -35.69
CA LYS A 176 -34.27 -31.74 -36.13
C LYS A 176 -35.48 -31.06 -35.51
#